data_AF-A0A8F9XMA8-F1
#
_entry.id   AF-A0A8F9XMA8-F1
#
_cell.length_a   1.000
_cell.length_b   1.000
_cell.length_c   1.000
_cell.angle_alpha   90.00
_cell.angle_beta   90.00
_cell.angle_gamma   90.00
#
_symmetry.space_group_name_H-M   'P 1'
#
loop_
_entity.id
_entity.type
_entity.pdbx_description
1 polymer ?
#
loop_
_entity_poly.entity_id
_entity_poly.type
_entity_poly.pdbx_seq_one_letter_code
_entity_poly.pdbx_strand_id
1 'polypeptide(L)'
;MKTPALVSLFAALAVVPGASLLAQSPVAAPPAEPVTSGQPAPKRQRAISGDVAAALAASMPKYNPPPKPKPEEENVDLRDEDKPRNGIIRLPKYVVQQKKPEVFRERDLHTQSELMDIAMQRYAGLSYVPLSGMNRGVALLMYQEDERKKNISDLKEDAQDARRSGDTAEADYIKRQTNRAFSRDGGFGAPTDK
;
A
#
# COMPACT_ATOMS: atom_id res chain seq x y z
N MET A 1 -16.18 17.16 -56.14
CA MET A 1 -14.78 17.63 -56.23
C MET A 1 -14.46 18.34 -54.92
N LYS A 2 -13.40 17.89 -54.27
CA LYS A 2 -13.05 18.15 -52.87
C LYS A 2 -12.15 19.37 -52.77
N THR A 3 -12.43 20.28 -51.85
CA THR A 3 -11.47 21.26 -51.31
C THR A 3 -10.99 20.74 -49.94
N PRO A 4 -9.68 20.77 -49.63
CA PRO A 4 -9.21 20.63 -48.26
C PRO A 4 -8.63 21.95 -47.73
N ALA A 5 -9.18 22.43 -46.62
CA ALA A 5 -8.65 23.52 -45.83
C ALA A 5 -7.50 23.00 -44.95
N LEU A 6 -6.35 23.67 -45.06
CA LEU A 6 -5.13 23.52 -44.29
C LEU A 6 -5.27 24.29 -42.97
N VAL A 7 -5.19 23.63 -41.82
CA VAL A 7 -5.01 24.29 -40.52
C VAL A 7 -3.80 23.65 -39.83
N SER A 8 -2.69 24.38 -39.82
CA SER A 8 -1.45 24.05 -39.13
C SER A 8 -1.55 24.47 -37.66
N LEU A 9 -1.36 23.52 -36.76
CA LEU A 9 -1.43 23.66 -35.31
C LEU A 9 -0.10 24.25 -34.78
N PHE A 10 -0.18 25.35 -34.05
CA PHE A 10 0.94 26.04 -33.40
C PHE A 10 1.50 25.21 -32.22
N ALA A 11 2.83 25.13 -32.15
CA ALA A 11 3.60 24.50 -31.09
C ALA A 11 3.53 25.30 -29.77
N ALA A 12 3.21 24.62 -28.66
CA ALA A 12 3.28 25.16 -27.31
C ALA A 12 4.49 24.54 -26.58
N LEU A 13 5.49 25.37 -26.30
CA LEU A 13 6.65 25.07 -25.47
C LEU A 13 6.31 25.44 -24.01
N ALA A 14 6.25 24.46 -23.11
CA ALA A 14 6.04 24.69 -21.68
C ALA A 14 7.28 24.28 -20.89
N VAL A 15 7.89 25.26 -20.21
CA VAL A 15 9.01 25.15 -19.27
C VAL A 15 8.47 24.74 -17.89
N VAL A 16 9.11 23.77 -17.23
CA VAL A 16 8.88 23.41 -15.83
C VAL A 16 10.22 23.45 -15.09
N PRO A 17 10.38 24.21 -13.98
CA PRO A 17 11.55 24.14 -13.12
C PRO A 17 11.30 23.16 -11.97
N GLY A 18 12.28 22.30 -11.67
CA GLY A 18 12.19 21.34 -10.57
C GLY A 18 13.54 21.17 -9.87
N ALA A 19 13.64 21.73 -8.67
CA ALA A 19 14.75 21.53 -7.74
C ALA A 19 14.75 20.11 -7.17
N SER A 20 15.94 19.54 -6.93
CA SER A 20 16.12 18.44 -5.98
C SER A 20 17.55 18.43 -5.42
N LEU A 21 17.63 18.71 -4.12
CA LEU A 21 18.69 18.27 -3.21
C LEU A 21 18.79 16.73 -3.23
N LEU A 22 20.00 16.19 -3.01
CA LEU A 22 20.35 15.27 -1.91
C LEU A 22 21.68 14.56 -2.19
N ALA A 23 22.52 14.46 -1.14
CA ALA A 23 23.23 13.25 -0.67
C ALA A 23 24.64 13.57 -0.15
N GLN A 24 24.75 13.73 1.18
CA GLN A 24 25.99 13.59 1.93
C GLN A 24 26.14 12.13 2.37
N SER A 25 27.30 11.53 2.13
CA SER A 25 27.70 10.20 2.61
C SER A 25 28.51 10.30 3.90
N PRO A 26 28.33 9.41 4.90
CA PRO A 26 29.07 9.45 6.15
C PRO A 26 30.43 8.74 6.04
N VAL A 27 31.48 9.37 6.57
CA VAL A 27 32.82 8.77 6.71
C VAL A 27 32.90 8.02 8.04
N ALA A 28 33.48 6.82 7.94
CA ALA A 28 33.67 5.82 8.98
C ALA A 28 34.65 6.22 10.09
N ALA A 29 34.38 5.71 11.30
CA ALA A 29 35.29 5.71 12.44
C ALA A 29 36.13 4.42 12.50
N PRO A 30 37.36 4.47 13.04
CA PRO A 30 38.03 3.32 13.63
C PRO A 30 38.43 3.54 15.12
N PRO A 31 38.89 2.49 15.84
CA PRO A 31 38.50 2.19 17.22
C PRO A 31 39.56 2.50 18.31
N ALA A 32 39.15 2.20 19.56
CA ALA A 32 39.79 2.47 20.85
C ALA A 32 41.04 1.61 21.17
N GLU A 33 41.91 2.15 22.03
CA GLU A 33 42.72 1.38 22.99
C GLU A 33 42.89 2.12 24.34
N PRO A 34 43.14 1.40 25.46
CA PRO A 34 42.92 1.86 26.83
C PRO A 34 44.23 2.24 27.55
N VAL A 35 44.17 3.23 28.45
CA VAL A 35 45.21 3.42 29.47
C VAL A 35 44.59 3.71 30.83
N THR A 36 44.72 2.73 31.71
CA THR A 36 44.57 2.87 33.16
C THR A 36 45.91 3.32 33.74
N SER A 37 45.94 4.46 34.42
CA SER A 37 46.97 4.75 35.44
C SER A 37 46.45 5.82 36.38
N GLY A 38 46.34 5.47 37.67
CA GLY A 38 45.77 6.32 38.71
C GLY A 38 46.56 7.62 38.91
N GLN A 39 45.86 8.74 38.83
CA GLN A 39 46.27 10.01 39.42
C GLN A 39 45.41 10.28 40.66
N PRO A 40 45.98 10.79 41.77
CA PRO A 40 45.18 11.21 42.92
C PRO A 40 44.30 12.39 42.47
N ALA A 41 42.98 12.24 42.62
CA ALA A 41 42.03 13.27 42.22
C ALA A 41 42.42 14.60 42.88
N PRO A 42 42.53 15.71 42.13
CA PRO A 42 42.83 17.00 42.72
C PRO A 42 41.73 17.34 43.73
N LYS A 43 42.11 17.64 44.97
CA LYS A 43 41.16 18.16 45.98
C LYS A 43 40.56 19.43 45.38
N ARG A 44 39.31 19.35 44.94
CA ARG A 44 38.59 20.45 44.29
C ARG A 44 38.74 21.69 45.16
N GLN A 45 39.45 22.69 44.66
CA GLN A 45 39.47 24.02 45.28
C GLN A 45 38.03 24.52 45.24
N ARG A 46 37.42 24.61 46.43
CA ARG A 46 36.07 25.16 46.55
C ARG A 46 36.15 26.63 46.19
N ALA A 47 35.26 27.10 45.32
CA ALA A 47 35.20 28.50 44.91
C ALA A 47 34.87 29.45 46.08
N ILE A 48 34.46 28.92 47.23
CA ILE A 48 34.01 29.65 48.41
C ILE A 48 34.62 29.00 49.66
N SER A 49 35.04 29.82 50.64
CA SER A 49 35.52 29.34 51.95
C SER A 49 34.38 28.68 52.73
N GLY A 50 34.73 27.71 53.60
CA GLY A 50 33.74 26.95 54.37
C GLY A 50 32.81 27.84 55.21
N ASP A 51 33.34 28.92 55.75
CA ASP A 51 32.59 29.85 56.60
C ASP A 51 31.58 30.69 55.81
N VAL A 52 31.92 31.08 54.57
CA VAL A 52 30.99 31.81 53.68
C VAL A 52 29.89 30.87 53.16
N ALA A 53 30.22 29.60 52.90
CA ALA A 53 29.23 28.59 52.55
C ALA A 53 28.28 28.30 53.71
N ALA A 54 28.78 28.28 54.95
CA ALA A 54 27.96 28.10 56.15
C ALA A 54 27.03 29.30 56.39
N ALA A 55 27.52 30.53 56.20
CA ALA A 55 26.70 31.75 56.30
C ALA A 55 25.59 31.79 55.25
N LEU A 56 25.86 31.33 54.03
CA LEU A 56 24.86 31.25 52.96
C LEU A 56 23.82 30.16 53.25
N ALA A 57 24.25 28.99 53.73
CA ALA A 57 23.33 27.93 54.11
C ALA A 57 22.44 28.30 55.32
N ALA A 58 22.95 29.13 56.23
CA ALA A 58 22.20 29.65 57.37
C ALA A 58 21.19 30.75 56.97
N SER A 59 21.46 31.49 55.89
CA SER A 59 20.56 32.55 55.40
C SER A 59 19.50 32.03 54.41
N MET A 60 19.64 30.80 53.90
CA MET A 60 18.64 30.19 53.04
C MET A 60 17.41 29.74 53.84
N PRO A 61 16.18 30.08 53.39
CA PRO A 61 14.96 29.61 54.03
C PRO A 61 14.88 28.08 54.00
N LYS A 62 14.47 27.47 55.12
CA LYS A 62 14.33 26.02 55.26
C LYS A 62 13.29 25.51 54.25
N TYR A 63 13.74 24.89 53.15
CA TYR A 63 12.85 24.30 52.16
C TYR A 63 12.09 23.12 52.78
N ASN A 64 10.77 23.22 52.79
CA ASN A 64 9.90 22.10 53.10
C ASN A 64 9.48 21.47 51.76
N PRO A 65 10.06 20.33 51.36
CA PRO A 65 9.72 19.73 50.09
C PRO A 65 8.23 19.37 50.05
N PRO A 66 7.54 19.59 48.92
CA PRO A 66 6.17 19.14 48.77
C PRO A 66 6.08 17.63 49.04
N PRO A 67 4.97 17.16 49.62
CA PRO A 67 4.79 15.73 49.92
C PRO A 67 5.01 14.92 48.65
N LYS A 68 5.78 13.81 48.77
CA LYS A 68 6.06 12.91 47.65
C LYS A 68 4.73 12.51 46.98
N PRO A 69 4.65 12.52 45.64
CA PRO A 69 3.44 12.11 44.94
C PRO A 69 3.04 10.69 45.38
N LYS A 70 1.74 10.48 45.58
CA LYS A 70 1.19 9.15 45.91
C LYS A 70 1.61 8.13 44.84
N PRO A 71 1.91 6.88 45.22
CA PRO A 71 2.25 5.84 44.26
C PRO A 71 1.15 5.73 43.20
N GLU A 72 1.59 5.69 41.95
CA GLU A 72 0.76 5.59 40.76
C GLU A 72 -0.24 4.45 40.92
N GLU A 73 -1.51 4.75 40.70
CA GLU A 73 -2.53 3.73 40.51
C GLU A 73 -2.03 2.77 39.42
N GLU A 74 -1.95 1.51 39.82
CA GLU A 74 -1.64 0.35 38.99
C GLU A 74 -2.17 0.56 37.58
N ASN A 75 -1.26 0.56 36.59
CA ASN A 75 -1.61 0.66 35.17
C ASN A 75 -2.69 -0.36 34.87
N VAL A 76 -3.94 0.10 34.82
CA VAL A 76 -5.07 -0.70 34.35
C VAL A 76 -4.74 -1.02 32.91
N ASP A 77 -4.53 -2.30 32.61
CA ASP A 77 -4.27 -2.77 31.27
C ASP A 77 -5.44 -2.32 30.37
N LEU A 78 -5.16 -1.45 29.41
CA LEU A 78 -6.15 -0.88 28.47
C LEU A 78 -6.90 -1.95 27.65
N ARG A 79 -6.51 -3.23 27.76
CA ARG A 79 -7.24 -4.37 27.20
C ARG A 79 -8.54 -4.69 27.97
N ASP A 80 -8.66 -4.30 29.24
CA ASP A 80 -9.83 -4.57 30.08
C ASP A 80 -10.98 -3.53 29.93
N GLU A 81 -10.69 -2.40 29.28
CA GLU A 81 -11.58 -1.26 29.09
C GLU A 81 -12.23 -1.17 27.69
N ASP A 82 -12.49 -2.27 26.98
CA ASP A 82 -13.40 -2.22 25.80
C ASP A 82 -14.89 -2.14 26.22
N LYS A 83 -15.19 -1.38 27.27
CA LYS A 83 -16.56 -0.95 27.58
C LYS A 83 -16.68 0.49 27.09
N PRO A 84 -17.46 0.77 26.03
CA PRO A 84 -17.66 2.15 25.61
C PRO A 84 -18.25 2.96 26.78
N ARG A 85 -17.80 4.21 26.96
CA ARG A 85 -18.23 5.12 28.05
C ARG A 85 -19.76 5.26 28.20
N ASN A 86 -20.51 4.87 27.19
CA ASN A 86 -21.97 4.92 27.16
C ASN A 86 -22.66 3.69 27.79
N GLY A 87 -21.91 2.72 28.36
CA GLY A 87 -22.48 1.55 29.03
C GLY A 87 -23.20 0.55 28.11
N ILE A 88 -23.19 0.78 26.80
CA ILE A 88 -23.79 -0.11 25.81
C ILE A 88 -22.86 -1.29 25.59
N ILE A 89 -23.30 -2.49 25.98
CA ILE A 89 -22.59 -3.74 25.73
C ILE A 89 -22.47 -3.92 24.21
N ARG A 90 -21.24 -3.91 23.70
CA ARG A 90 -20.98 -4.21 22.30
C ARG A 90 -21.19 -5.70 22.09
N LEU A 91 -22.14 -6.05 21.22
CA LEU A 91 -22.29 -7.43 20.79
C LEU A 91 -21.01 -7.86 20.05
N PRO A 92 -20.62 -9.16 20.14
CA PRO A 92 -19.54 -9.68 19.32
C PRO A 92 -19.87 -9.48 17.84
N LYS A 93 -18.86 -9.13 17.04
CA LYS A 93 -19.01 -9.00 15.59
C LYS A 93 -19.23 -10.39 14.97
N TYR A 94 -20.47 -10.85 14.92
CA TYR A 94 -20.83 -12.05 14.18
C TYR A 94 -21.00 -11.69 12.70
N VAL A 95 -20.14 -12.23 11.84
CA VAL A 95 -20.33 -12.15 10.38
C VAL A 95 -21.05 -13.41 9.94
N VAL A 96 -22.35 -13.31 9.68
CA VAL A 96 -23.13 -14.41 9.09
C VAL A 96 -22.74 -14.49 7.62
N GLN A 97 -21.88 -15.45 7.27
CA GLN A 97 -21.47 -15.68 5.88
C GLN A 97 -22.37 -16.77 5.29
N GLN A 98 -23.25 -16.39 4.37
CA GLN A 98 -23.90 -17.34 3.48
C GLN A 98 -23.06 -17.49 2.21
N LYS A 99 -23.05 -18.68 1.60
CA LYS A 99 -22.40 -18.86 0.29
C LYS A 99 -23.11 -17.93 -0.72
N LYS A 100 -22.36 -17.05 -1.38
CA LYS A 100 -22.90 -16.19 -2.44
C LYS A 100 -23.55 -17.09 -3.49
N PRO A 101 -24.80 -16.81 -3.94
CA PRO A 101 -25.42 -17.60 -4.99
C PRO A 101 -24.53 -17.60 -6.22
N GLU A 102 -24.51 -18.74 -6.92
CA GLU A 102 -23.69 -18.89 -8.12
C GLU A 102 -24.24 -17.97 -9.21
N VAL A 103 -23.38 -17.10 -9.71
CA VAL A 103 -23.72 -16.22 -10.83
C VAL A 103 -23.48 -17.01 -12.10
N PHE A 104 -24.55 -17.51 -12.70
CA PHE A 104 -24.46 -18.26 -13.95
C PHE A 104 -23.98 -17.34 -15.07
N ARG A 105 -22.89 -17.73 -15.73
CA ARG A 105 -22.34 -17.02 -16.89
C ARG A 105 -22.82 -17.68 -18.16
N GLU A 106 -22.85 -16.96 -19.28
CA GLU A 106 -23.30 -17.52 -20.58
C GLU A 106 -22.54 -18.80 -20.96
N ARG A 107 -21.25 -18.89 -20.63
CA ARG A 107 -20.44 -20.11 -20.79
C ARG A 107 -20.89 -21.33 -19.98
N ASP A 108 -21.60 -21.10 -18.88
CA ASP A 108 -22.07 -22.15 -17.98
C ASP A 108 -23.51 -22.58 -18.36
N LEU A 109 -24.27 -21.72 -19.05
CA LEU A 109 -25.62 -22.04 -19.55
C LEU A 109 -25.62 -22.67 -20.95
N HIS A 110 -24.70 -22.26 -21.82
CA HIS A 110 -24.75 -22.58 -23.25
C HIS A 110 -23.77 -23.65 -23.67
N THR A 111 -24.17 -24.43 -24.68
CA THR A 111 -23.26 -25.33 -25.38
C THR A 111 -22.23 -24.53 -26.20
N GLN A 112 -21.11 -25.16 -26.60
CA GLN A 112 -20.08 -24.45 -27.38
C GLN A 112 -20.61 -23.90 -28.71
N SER A 113 -21.53 -24.60 -29.38
CA SER A 113 -22.14 -24.14 -30.63
C SER A 113 -23.04 -22.92 -30.43
N GLU A 114 -23.89 -22.95 -29.40
CA GLU A 114 -24.75 -21.82 -29.06
C GLU A 114 -23.92 -20.61 -28.62
N LEU A 115 -22.82 -20.85 -27.91
CA LEU A 115 -21.91 -19.78 -27.51
C LEU A 115 -21.19 -19.15 -28.71
N MET A 116 -20.88 -19.94 -29.76
CA MET A 116 -20.40 -19.39 -31.03
C MET A 116 -21.46 -18.54 -31.73
N ASP A 117 -22.72 -18.96 -31.73
CA ASP A 117 -23.81 -18.19 -32.33
C ASP A 117 -24.06 -16.88 -31.56
N ILE A 118 -24.04 -16.93 -30.22
CA ILE A 118 -24.09 -15.74 -29.35
C ILE A 118 -22.89 -14.83 -29.62
N ALA A 119 -21.69 -15.38 -29.77
CA ALA A 119 -20.49 -14.60 -30.09
C ALA A 119 -20.61 -13.93 -31.47
N MET A 120 -21.15 -14.62 -32.48
CA MET A 120 -21.43 -14.03 -33.81
C MET A 120 -22.48 -12.91 -33.76
N GLN A 121 -23.48 -13.02 -32.88
CA GLN A 121 -24.45 -11.96 -32.64
C GLN A 121 -23.81 -10.73 -31.97
N ARG A 122 -22.91 -10.93 -31.00
CA ARG A 122 -22.17 -9.85 -30.33
C ARG A 122 -21.19 -9.14 -31.27
N TYR A 123 -20.49 -9.92 -32.09
CA TYR A 123 -19.52 -9.43 -33.08
C TYR A 123 -20.12 -9.43 -34.48
N ALA A 124 -21.20 -8.67 -34.67
CA ALA A 124 -21.89 -8.58 -35.96
C ALA A 124 -20.97 -8.23 -37.14
N GLY A 125 -19.87 -7.47 -36.88
CA GLY A 125 -18.82 -7.17 -37.86
C GLY A 125 -18.21 -8.40 -38.55
N LEU A 126 -18.15 -9.54 -37.86
CA LEU A 126 -17.63 -10.80 -38.39
C LEU A 126 -18.61 -11.51 -39.33
N SER A 127 -19.91 -11.21 -39.19
CA SER A 127 -20.99 -11.77 -39.98
C SER A 127 -21.12 -11.14 -41.37
N TYR A 128 -20.61 -9.91 -41.56
CA TYR A 128 -20.69 -9.16 -42.81
C TYR A 128 -19.59 -9.49 -43.83
N VAL A 129 -18.65 -10.38 -43.47
CA VAL A 129 -17.59 -10.83 -44.37
C VAL A 129 -18.06 -12.08 -45.14
N PRO A 130 -17.69 -12.27 -46.43
CA PRO A 130 -18.09 -13.44 -47.24
C PRO A 130 -17.74 -14.82 -46.64
N LEU A 131 -16.96 -14.85 -45.56
CA LEU A 131 -16.54 -16.05 -44.82
C LEU A 131 -17.27 -16.20 -43.46
N SER A 132 -18.45 -15.61 -43.30
CA SER A 132 -19.24 -15.60 -42.06
C SER A 132 -19.36 -16.98 -41.37
N GLY A 133 -19.52 -18.07 -42.14
CA GLY A 133 -19.54 -19.43 -41.60
C GLY A 133 -18.22 -19.91 -40.99
N MET A 134 -17.08 -19.46 -41.53
CA MET A 134 -15.73 -19.79 -41.03
C MET A 134 -15.31 -18.89 -39.86
N ASN A 135 -15.97 -17.74 -39.69
CA ASN A 135 -15.63 -16.75 -38.66
C ASN A 135 -16.13 -17.12 -37.25
N ARG A 136 -16.95 -18.16 -37.10
CA ARG A 136 -17.50 -18.59 -35.79
C ARG A 136 -16.42 -18.91 -34.75
N GLY A 137 -15.34 -19.57 -35.17
CA GLY A 137 -14.19 -19.85 -34.31
C GLY A 137 -13.47 -18.58 -33.86
N VAL A 138 -13.34 -17.61 -34.76
CA VAL A 138 -12.73 -16.30 -34.45
C VAL A 138 -13.63 -15.52 -33.48
N ALA A 139 -14.95 -15.54 -33.66
CA ALA A 139 -15.90 -14.92 -32.74
C ALA A 139 -15.79 -15.52 -31.32
N LEU A 140 -15.65 -16.85 -31.21
CA LEU A 140 -15.42 -17.51 -29.92
C LEU A 140 -14.14 -17.02 -29.24
N LEU A 141 -13.05 -16.91 -29.98
CA LEU A 141 -11.78 -16.41 -29.44
C LEU A 141 -11.91 -14.95 -28.98
N MET A 142 -12.59 -14.10 -29.75
CA MET A 142 -12.87 -12.71 -29.35
C MET A 142 -13.71 -12.66 -28.08
N TYR A 143 -14.74 -13.50 -27.98
CA TYR A 143 -15.59 -13.62 -26.79
C TYR A 143 -14.77 -14.01 -25.55
N GLN A 144 -13.95 -15.05 -25.67
CA GLN A 144 -13.10 -15.52 -24.59
C GLN A 144 -12.11 -14.44 -24.14
N GLU A 145 -11.56 -13.66 -25.08
CA GLU A 145 -10.70 -12.54 -24.76
C GLU A 145 -11.43 -11.41 -24.03
N ASP A 146 -12.64 -11.08 -24.42
CA ASP A 146 -13.40 -10.04 -23.74
C ASP A 146 -13.82 -10.48 -22.33
N GLU A 147 -14.19 -11.76 -22.14
CA GLU A 147 -14.41 -12.32 -20.81
C GLU A 147 -13.14 -12.29 -19.95
N ARG A 148 -11.96 -12.57 -20.54
CA ARG A 148 -10.68 -12.41 -19.85
C ARG A 148 -10.44 -10.96 -19.43
N LYS A 149 -10.68 -10.00 -20.32
CA LYS A 149 -10.52 -8.55 -20.01
C LYS A 149 -11.46 -8.11 -18.89
N LYS A 150 -12.71 -8.57 -18.88
CA LYS A 150 -13.67 -8.30 -17.80
C LYS A 150 -13.18 -8.86 -16.46
N ASN A 151 -12.76 -10.13 -16.42
CA ASN A 151 -12.22 -10.71 -15.17
C ASN A 151 -10.98 -9.93 -14.67
N ILE A 152 -10.13 -9.44 -15.57
CA ILE A 152 -9.00 -8.56 -15.20
C ILE A 152 -9.49 -7.21 -14.67
N SER A 153 -10.51 -6.59 -15.28
CA SER A 153 -11.02 -5.30 -14.81
C SER A 153 -11.62 -5.42 -13.42
N ASP A 154 -12.41 -6.46 -13.19
CA ASP A 154 -13.08 -6.70 -11.90
C ASP A 154 -12.04 -6.89 -10.79
N LEU A 155 -11.02 -7.73 -11.01
CA LEU A 155 -9.95 -7.93 -10.03
C LEU A 155 -9.07 -6.68 -9.83
N LYS A 156 -8.94 -5.84 -10.85
CA LYS A 156 -8.24 -4.56 -10.70
C LYS A 156 -9.07 -3.56 -9.89
N GLU A 157 -10.39 -3.60 -10.01
CA GLU A 157 -11.31 -2.80 -9.19
C GLU A 157 -11.27 -3.28 -7.73
N ASP A 158 -11.34 -4.59 -7.49
CA ASP A 158 -11.17 -5.19 -6.15
C ASP A 158 -9.84 -4.75 -5.51
N ALA A 159 -8.75 -4.78 -6.28
CA ALA A 159 -7.46 -4.29 -5.81
C ALA A 159 -7.43 -2.78 -5.53
N GLN A 160 -8.21 -1.98 -6.25
CA GLN A 160 -8.35 -0.54 -5.96
C GLN A 160 -9.15 -0.32 -4.68
N ASP A 161 -10.20 -1.09 -4.45
CA ASP A 161 -11.01 -1.01 -3.25
C ASP A 161 -10.26 -1.47 -2.00
N ALA A 162 -9.45 -2.53 -2.10
CA ALA A 162 -8.50 -2.92 -1.05
C ALA A 162 -7.49 -1.81 -0.73
N ARG A 163 -6.99 -1.08 -1.74
CA ARG A 163 -6.13 0.09 -1.47
C ARG A 163 -6.89 1.22 -0.77
N ARG A 164 -8.14 1.47 -1.15
CA ARG A 164 -8.98 2.51 -0.53
C ARG A 164 -9.32 2.18 0.92
N SER A 165 -9.48 0.89 1.25
CA SER A 165 -9.71 0.44 2.63
C SER A 165 -8.45 0.47 3.51
N GLY A 166 -7.27 0.65 2.91
CA GLY A 166 -5.98 0.77 3.59
C GLY A 166 -5.10 -0.48 3.50
N ASP A 167 -5.58 -1.59 2.95
CA ASP A 167 -4.78 -2.80 2.73
C ASP A 167 -4.00 -2.73 1.40
N THR A 168 -2.83 -2.10 1.47
CA THR A 168 -1.94 -1.96 0.31
C THR A 168 -1.25 -3.27 -0.09
N ALA A 169 -1.04 -4.19 0.86
CA ALA A 169 -0.35 -5.45 0.64
C ALA A 169 -1.24 -6.43 -0.14
N GLU A 170 -2.51 -6.53 0.26
CA GLU A 170 -3.53 -7.31 -0.46
C GLU A 170 -3.72 -6.79 -1.88
N ALA A 171 -3.85 -5.47 -2.03
CA ALA A 171 -4.01 -4.88 -3.37
C ALA A 171 -2.84 -5.19 -4.31
N ASP A 172 -1.61 -5.14 -3.82
CA ASP A 172 -0.42 -5.47 -4.61
C ASP A 172 -0.36 -6.97 -4.92
N TYR A 173 -0.79 -7.81 -3.98
CA TYR A 173 -0.94 -9.24 -4.21
C TYR A 173 -1.97 -9.53 -5.31
N ILE A 174 -3.18 -8.97 -5.23
CA ILE A 174 -4.24 -9.15 -6.22
C ILE A 174 -3.75 -8.71 -7.61
N LYS A 175 -3.08 -7.56 -7.71
CA LYS A 175 -2.52 -7.08 -8.99
C LYS A 175 -1.49 -8.04 -9.57
N ARG A 176 -0.55 -8.51 -8.76
CA ARG A 176 0.47 -9.48 -9.21
C ARG A 176 -0.16 -10.79 -9.67
N GLN A 177 -1.09 -11.34 -8.90
CA GLN A 177 -1.75 -12.59 -9.25
C GLN A 177 -2.64 -12.44 -10.48
N THR A 178 -3.39 -11.35 -10.61
CA THR A 178 -4.20 -11.06 -11.79
C THR A 178 -3.32 -11.01 -13.04
N ASN A 179 -2.21 -10.27 -12.97
CA ASN A 179 -1.27 -10.20 -14.09
C ASN A 179 -0.67 -11.57 -14.41
N ARG A 180 -0.29 -12.37 -13.40
CA ARG A 180 0.27 -13.71 -13.61
C ARG A 180 -0.75 -14.68 -14.22
N ALA A 181 -1.97 -14.70 -13.70
CA ALA A 181 -3.02 -15.64 -14.09
C ALA A 181 -3.57 -15.38 -15.49
N PHE A 182 -3.67 -14.11 -15.90
CA PHE A 182 -4.24 -13.73 -17.20
C PHE A 182 -3.24 -13.20 -18.21
N SER A 183 -1.94 -13.25 -17.92
CA SER A 183 -0.89 -13.06 -18.93
C SER A 183 -1.02 -14.14 -19.98
N ARG A 184 -0.99 -13.74 -21.26
CA ARG A 184 -0.73 -14.70 -22.33
C ARG A 184 0.76 -14.96 -22.30
N ASP A 185 1.16 -16.20 -22.02
CA ASP A 185 2.55 -16.59 -22.22
C ASP A 185 2.84 -16.43 -23.72
N GLY A 186 3.53 -15.36 -24.06
CA GLY A 186 3.91 -15.03 -25.42
C GLY A 186 5.10 -15.91 -25.78
N GLY A 187 4.85 -17.20 -26.03
CA GLY A 187 5.83 -18.18 -26.48
C GLY A 187 6.34 -17.91 -27.90
N PHE A 188 6.79 -16.69 -28.18
CA PHE A 188 7.56 -16.30 -29.35
C PHE A 188 8.95 -15.80 -28.90
N GLY A 189 9.61 -16.61 -28.08
CA GLY A 189 10.99 -16.45 -27.67
C GLY A 189 11.57 -17.86 -27.55
N ALA A 190 12.64 -18.15 -28.28
CA ALA A 190 13.31 -19.44 -28.25
C ALA A 190 13.61 -19.87 -26.80
N PRO A 191 13.59 -21.18 -26.48
CA PRO A 191 13.99 -21.65 -25.16
C PRO A 191 15.44 -21.21 -24.93
N THR A 192 15.64 -20.24 -24.04
CA THR A 192 16.96 -19.87 -23.57
C THR A 192 17.24 -20.67 -22.30
N ASP A 193 17.43 -21.98 -22.49
CA ASP A 193 18.17 -22.81 -21.55
C ASP A 193 19.66 -22.70 -21.90
N LYS A 194 20.39 -21.82 -21.18
CA LYS A 194 21.82 -21.95 -20.87
C LYS A 194 22.13 -21.22 -19.58
#